data_AF-A0A524AFZ0-F1
#
_entry.id   AF-A0A524AFZ0-F1
#
_cell.length_a   1.000
_cell.length_b   1.000
_cell.length_c   1.000
_cell.angle_alpha   90.00
_cell.angle_beta   90.00
_cell.angle_gamma   90.00
#
_symmetry.space_group_name_H-M   'P 1'
#
loop_
_entity.id
_entity.type
_entity.pdbx_description
1 polymer ?
#
loop_
_entity_poly.entity_id
_entity_poly.type
_entity_poly.pdbx_seq_one_letter_code
_entity_poly.pdbx_strand_id
1 'polypeptide(L)' 'ERREGFDLYVNPASLARRMASMLKSWFRAEIKESAKLVGQTRDGRKKFRFSILARLPSERG' A
#
# COMPACT_ATOMS: atom_id res chain seq x y z
N GLU A 1 -11.09 6.81 -19.66
CA GLU A 1 -10.56 6.08 -18.49
C GLU A 1 -11.13 6.72 -17.22
N ARG A 2 -11.68 5.95 -16.28
CA ARG A 2 -11.98 6.46 -14.93
C ARG A 2 -10.80 6.17 -14.02
N ARG A 3 -9.85 7.11 -13.95
CA ARG A 3 -8.81 7.10 -12.90
C ARG A 3 -9.41 7.70 -11.64
N GLU A 4 -10.32 6.96 -11.01
CA GLU A 4 -10.87 7.34 -9.70
C GLU A 4 -9.91 6.81 -8.63
N GLY A 5 -9.24 7.71 -7.90
CA GLY A 5 -8.28 7.36 -6.84
C GLY A 5 -7.11 8.32 -6.77
N PHE A 6 -6.25 8.14 -5.76
CA PHE A 6 -5.01 8.89 -5.58
C PHE A 6 -3.91 7.95 -5.06
N ASP A 7 -2.66 8.28 -5.37
CA ASP A 7 -1.49 7.58 -4.85
C ASP A 7 -0.87 8.38 -3.70
N LEU A 8 -0.44 7.67 -2.65
CA LEU A 8 0.27 8.27 -1.53
C LEU A 8 1.63 7.60 -1.35
N TYR A 9 2.68 8.42 -1.26
CA TYR A 9 4.05 7.99 -1.01
C TYR A 9 4.42 8.31 0.43
N VAL A 10 4.72 7.29 1.22
CA VAL A 10 5.05 7.45 2.65
C VAL A 10 6.29 6.66 3.04
N ASN A 11 6.92 7.11 4.13
CA ASN A 11 8.02 6.45 4.82
C ASN A 11 7.77 6.66 6.33
N PRO A 12 7.77 5.63 7.18
CA PRO A 12 8.13 4.22 6.93
C PRO A 12 7.00 3.33 6.40
N ALA A 13 7.37 2.13 5.93
CA ALA A 13 6.41 1.11 5.45
C ALA A 13 5.36 0.74 6.51
N SER A 14 5.67 0.84 7.80
CA SER A 14 4.72 0.62 8.89
C SER A 14 3.57 1.63 8.88
N LEU A 15 3.81 2.89 8.49
CA LEU A 15 2.77 3.89 8.33
C LEU A 15 1.81 3.49 7.20
N ALA A 16 2.34 3.09 6.04
CA ALA A 16 1.52 2.61 4.92
C ALA A 16 0.61 1.43 5.33
N ARG A 17 1.17 0.45 6.07
CA ARG A 17 0.40 -0.70 6.57
C ARG A 17 -0.68 -0.29 7.56
N ARG A 18 -0.39 0.65 8.46
CA ARG A 18 -1.40 1.19 9.39
C ARG A 18 -2.54 1.85 8.65
N MET A 19 -2.24 2.67 7.63
CA MET A 19 -3.25 3.31 6.78
C MET A 19 -4.12 2.28 6.05
N ALA A 20 -3.50 1.26 5.45
CA ALA A 20 -4.22 0.18 4.79
C ALA A 20 -5.13 -0.61 5.76
N SER A 21 -4.68 -0.85 7.00
CA SER A 21 -5.50 -1.49 8.02
C SER A 21 -6.71 -0.63 8.42
N MET A 22 -6.56 0.69 8.49
CA MET A 22 -7.69 1.59 8.75
C MET A 22 -8.69 1.57 7.59
N LEU A 23 -8.20 1.60 6.33
CA LEU A 23 -9.06 1.50 5.15
C LEU A 23 -9.85 0.19 5.11
N LYS A 24 -9.20 -0.93 5.46
CA LYS A 24 -9.85 -2.23 5.58
C LYS A 24 -10.91 -2.24 6.69
N SER A 25 -10.61 -1.66 7.85
CA SER A 25 -11.52 -1.65 9.01
C SER A 25 -12.75 -0.77 8.77
N TRP A 26 -12.54 0.46 8.32
CA TRP A 26 -13.60 1.47 8.24
C TRP A 26 -14.44 1.34 6.98
N PHE A 27 -13.82 0.96 5.87
CA PHE A 27 -14.46 0.95 4.55
C PHE A 27 -14.55 -0.44 3.92
N ARG A 28 -14.18 -1.50 4.67
CA ARG A 28 -14.13 -2.88 4.13
C ARG A 28 -13.31 -3.01 2.86
N ALA A 29 -12.25 -2.19 2.74
CA ALA A 29 -11.41 -2.16 1.55
C ALA A 29 -10.70 -3.51 1.31
N GLU A 30 -10.61 -3.93 0.04
CA GLU A 30 -9.73 -5.02 -0.38
C GLU A 30 -8.29 -4.49 -0.40
N ILE A 31 -7.39 -5.15 0.34
CA ILE A 31 -5.99 -4.75 0.46
C ILE A 31 -5.08 -5.79 -0.21
N LYS A 32 -4.18 -5.34 -1.10
CA LYS A 32 -3.10 -6.16 -1.66
C LYS A 32 -1.76 -5.47 -1.45
N GLU A 33 -0.83 -6.14 -0.78
CA GLU A 33 0.54 -5.67 -0.60
C GLU A 33 1.50 -6.44 -1.52
N SER A 34 2.48 -5.74 -2.07
CA SER A 34 3.60 -6.31 -2.81
C SER A 34 4.90 -5.62 -2.38
N ALA A 35 6.01 -6.33 -2.53
CA ALA A 35 7.33 -5.83 -2.22
C ALA A 35 8.28 -6.10 -3.38
N LYS A 36 9.00 -5.06 -3.82
CA LYS A 36 10.05 -5.16 -4.84
C LYS A 36 11.40 -4.87 -4.18
N LEU A 37 12.36 -5.78 -4.34
CA LEU A 37 13.75 -5.50 -3.99
C LEU A 37 14.27 -4.39 -4.90
N VAL A 38 14.70 -3.27 -4.34
CA VAL A 38 15.21 -2.10 -5.09
C VAL A 38 16.69 -1.87 -4.87
N GLY A 39 17.32 -2.63 -3.98
CA GLY A 39 18.76 -2.60 -3.80
C GLY A 39 19.19 -3.35 -2.55
N GLN A 40 20.49 -3.32 -2.32
CA GLN A 40 21.14 -3.90 -1.16
C GLN A 40 22.26 -2.96 -0.72
N THR A 41 22.41 -2.73 0.57
CA THR A 41 23.54 -1.97 1.12
C THR A 41 24.83 -2.81 1.06
N ARG A 42 25.99 -2.16 1.22
CA ARG A 42 27.29 -2.85 1.21
C ARG A 42 27.42 -3.90 2.33
N ASP A 43 26.77 -3.67 3.47
CA ASP A 43 26.69 -4.61 4.60
C ASP A 43 25.59 -5.68 4.44
N GLY A 44 24.95 -5.76 3.27
CA GLY A 44 24.02 -6.84 2.93
C GLY A 44 22.55 -6.59 3.26
N ARG A 45 22.18 -5.43 3.82
CA ARG A 45 20.78 -5.12 4.12
C ARG A 45 20.00 -4.84 2.84
N LYS A 46 18.93 -5.61 2.64
CA LYS A 46 18.03 -5.47 1.49
C LYS A 46 17.14 -4.24 1.65
N LYS A 47 17.04 -3.43 0.59
CA LYS A 47 16.11 -2.29 0.48
C LYS A 47 14.91 -2.73 -0.36
N PHE A 48 13.71 -2.59 0.20
CA PHE A 48 12.47 -2.92 -0.49
C PHE A 48 11.62 -1.68 -0.72
N ARG A 49 10.96 -1.62 -1.87
CA ARG A 49 9.82 -0.74 -2.11
C ARG A 49 8.56 -1.54 -1.91
N PHE A 50 7.72 -1.11 -0.97
CA PHE A 50 6.42 -1.70 -0.72
C PHE A 50 5.35 -0.92 -1.49
N SER A 51 4.41 -1.63 -2.09
CA SER A 51 3.25 -1.06 -2.75
C SER A 51 2.00 -1.72 -2.18
N ILE A 52 1.10 -0.90 -1.63
CA ILE A 52 -0.17 -1.36 -1.08
C ILE A 52 -1.30 -0.79 -1.93
N LEU A 53 -2.07 -1.66 -2.56
CA LEU A 53 -3.29 -1.31 -3.27
C LEU A 53 -4.48 -1.50 -2.33
N ALA A 54 -5.21 -0.42 -2.07
CA ALA A 54 -6.47 -0.44 -1.35
C ALA A 54 -7.61 -0.15 -2.33
N ARG A 55 -8.56 -1.07 -2.46
CA ARG A 55 -9.77 -0.89 -3.28
C ARG A 55 -10.97 -0.74 -2.36
N LEU A 56 -11.58 0.44 -2.39
CA LEU A 56 -12.85 0.65 -1.71
C LEU A 56 -13.94 -0.14 -2.45
N PRO A 57 -14.95 -0.67 -1.74
CA PRO A 57 -16.11 -1.25 -2.38
C PRO A 57 -16.80 -0.17 -3.21
N SER A 58 -17.17 -0.50 -4.45
CA SER A 58 -18.08 0.36 -5.21
C SER A 58 -19.46 0.21 -4.59
N GLU A 59 -19.99 1.26 -3.97
CA GLU A 59 -21.42 1.31 -3.68
C GLU A 59 -22.17 1.43 -5.01
N ARG A 60 -22.51 0.27 -5.58
CA ARG A 60 -23.68 0.08 -6.42
C ARG A 60 -24.53 -0.96 -5.72
N GLY A 61 -25.14 -0.53 -4.62
CA GLY A 61 -26.38 -1.10 -4.09
C GLY A 61 -27.53 -0.22 -4.53
#